data_AF-A0A928RYP9-F1
#
_entry.id   AF-A0A928RYP9-F1
#
_cell.length_a   1.000
_cell.length_b   1.000
_cell.length_c   1.000
_cell.angle_alpha   90.00
_cell.angle_beta   90.00
_cell.angle_gamma   90.00
#
_symmetry.space_group_name_H-M   'P 1'
#
loop_
_entity.id
_entity.type
_entity.pdbx_description
1 polymer ?
#
loop_
_entity_poly.entity_id
_entity_poly.type
_entity_poly.pdbx_seq_one_letter_code
_entity_poly.pdbx_strand_id
1 'polypeptide(L)'
;MEIWENDPAFKTLRSPVYKGRCVECEYSDSCGGCRARALAARGDLMAEDPWCTARAKGVKRGDRPARSMGRMPRKGSRTPLPS
;
A
#
# COMPACT_ATOMS: atom_id res chain seq x y z
N MET A 1 -6.06 -17.27 20.46
CA MET A 1 -4.90 -16.38 20.65
C MET A 1 -3.78 -16.68 19.64
N GLU A 2 -3.56 -17.95 19.28
CA GLU A 2 -2.41 -18.41 18.46
C GLU A 2 -2.19 -17.68 17.13
N ILE A 3 -3.24 -17.46 16.32
CA ILE A 3 -3.12 -16.77 15.01
C ILE A 3 -2.56 -15.36 15.20
N TRP A 4 -3.10 -14.61 16.17
CA TRP A 4 -2.66 -13.25 16.41
C TRP A 4 -1.20 -13.17 16.82
N GLU A 5 -0.68 -14.16 17.55
CA GLU A 5 0.69 -14.14 18.07
C GLU A 5 1.70 -14.70 17.05
N ASN A 6 1.37 -15.83 16.43
CA ASN A 6 2.33 -16.65 15.71
C ASN A 6 2.33 -16.50 14.20
N ASP A 7 1.23 -16.01 13.62
CA ASP A 7 1.11 -15.89 12.17
C ASP A 7 2.18 -14.96 11.59
N PRO A 8 2.87 -15.39 10.52
CA PRO A 8 3.98 -14.64 9.95
C PRO A 8 3.54 -13.31 9.34
N ALA A 9 2.35 -13.22 8.74
CA ALA A 9 1.85 -11.96 8.18
C ALA A 9 1.59 -10.94 9.29
N PHE A 10 0.98 -11.35 10.41
CA PHE A 10 0.78 -10.45 11.55
C PHE A 10 2.11 -10.01 12.19
N LYS A 11 3.11 -10.89 12.26
CA LYS A 11 4.47 -10.51 12.71
C LYS A 11 5.08 -9.45 11.79
N THR A 12 5.01 -9.64 10.47
CA THR A 12 5.51 -8.66 9.50
C THR A 12 4.74 -7.33 9.57
N LEU A 13 3.43 -7.34 9.82
CA LEU A 13 2.63 -6.12 9.97
C LEU A 13 2.93 -5.35 11.26
N ARG A 14 3.31 -6.05 12.33
CA ARG A 14 3.71 -5.44 13.61
C ARG A 14 5.12 -4.84 13.58
N SER A 15 6.01 -5.38 12.75
CA SER A 15 7.37 -4.86 12.56
C SER A 15 7.70 -4.79 11.06
N PRO A 16 7.12 -3.80 10.35
CA PRO A 16 7.22 -3.73 8.89
C PRO A 16 8.62 -3.29 8.45
N VAL A 17 9.19 -4.07 7.53
CA VAL A 17 10.41 -3.70 6.80
C VAL A 17 10.02 -3.30 5.39
N TYR A 18 9.74 -2.00 5.21
CA TYR A 18 9.23 -1.48 3.95
C TYR A 18 10.25 -1.58 2.80
N LYS A 19 9.73 -1.57 1.56
CA LYS A 19 10.53 -1.53 0.33
C LYS A 19 10.17 -0.31 -0.53
N GLY A 20 11.03 0.00 -1.50
CA GLY A 20 10.82 1.11 -2.44
C GLY A 20 10.80 2.47 -1.74
N ARG A 21 9.97 3.41 -2.21
CA ARG A 21 9.89 4.78 -1.67
C ARG A 21 9.57 4.86 -0.18
N CYS A 22 8.95 3.83 0.40
CA CYS A 22 8.59 3.80 1.81
C CYS A 22 9.81 3.67 2.74
N VAL A 23 10.96 3.20 2.25
CA VAL A 23 12.22 3.09 3.03
C VAL A 23 12.74 4.48 3.43
N GLU A 24 12.60 5.45 2.54
CA GLU A 24 13.08 6.83 2.74
C GLU A 24 11.91 7.81 2.94
N CYS A 25 10.72 7.30 3.30
CA CYS A 25 9.54 8.10 3.53
C CYS A 25 9.55 8.68 4.94
N GLU A 26 9.22 9.96 5.10
CA GLU A 26 9.09 10.58 6.42
C GLU A 26 7.91 10.04 7.25
N TYR A 27 6.94 9.40 6.59
CA TYR A 27 5.74 8.82 7.19
C TYR A 27 5.81 7.30 7.28
N SER A 28 6.98 6.68 7.14
CA SER A 28 7.14 5.22 7.19
C SER A 28 6.59 4.65 8.50
N ASP A 29 6.86 5.31 9.62
CA ASP A 29 6.57 4.80 10.96
C ASP A 29 5.10 4.95 11.35
N SER A 30 4.40 5.94 10.78
CA SER A 30 3.01 6.26 11.14
C SER A 30 1.98 5.85 10.09
N CYS A 31 2.36 5.81 8.81
CA CYS A 31 1.42 5.54 7.72
C CYS A 31 1.69 4.20 7.05
N GLY A 32 2.90 4.02 6.50
CA GLY A 32 3.25 2.88 5.66
C GLY A 32 2.50 2.82 4.31
N GLY A 33 1.20 3.13 4.26
CA GLY A 33 0.26 2.99 3.13
C GLY A 33 -0.66 1.76 3.29
N CYS A 34 -1.62 1.55 2.38
CA CYS A 34 -2.52 0.38 2.46
C CYS A 34 -1.82 -0.93 2.07
N ARG A 35 -1.65 -1.83 3.04
CA ARG A 35 -0.97 -3.13 2.85
C ARG A 35 -1.73 -4.06 1.91
N ALA A 36 -3.07 -4.06 1.97
CA ALA A 36 -3.91 -4.84 1.07
C ALA A 36 -3.73 -4.41 -0.40
N ARG A 37 -3.62 -3.10 -0.68
CA ARG A 37 -3.35 -2.60 -2.04
C ARG A 37 -1.94 -2.93 -2.51
N ALA A 38 -0.94 -2.85 -1.63
CA ALA A 38 0.42 -3.24 -1.96
C ALA A 38 0.48 -4.73 -2.36
N LEU A 39 -0.16 -5.61 -1.59
CA LEU A 39 -0.27 -7.03 -1.91
C LEU A 39 -1.03 -7.27 -3.22
N ALA A 40 -2.18 -6.64 -3.43
CA ALA A 40 -2.97 -6.83 -4.64
C ALA A 40 -2.28 -6.33 -5.92
N ALA A 41 -1.50 -5.23 -5.82
CA ALA A 41 -0.86 -4.62 -6.98
C ALA A 41 0.54 -5.15 -7.27
N ARG A 42 1.28 -5.60 -6.25
CA ARG A 42 2.70 -5.97 -6.36
C ARG A 42 3.02 -7.37 -5.83
N GLY A 43 2.05 -8.07 -5.24
CA GLY A 43 2.28 -9.38 -4.62
C GLY A 43 3.09 -9.33 -3.33
N ASP A 44 3.32 -8.14 -2.76
CA ASP A 44 4.17 -7.95 -1.58
C ASP A 44 3.54 -6.95 -0.61
N LEU A 45 3.29 -7.40 0.63
CA LEU A 45 2.74 -6.58 1.72
C LEU A 45 3.64 -5.41 2.10
N MET A 46 4.96 -5.56 1.96
CA MET A 46 5.94 -4.55 2.34
C MET A 46 6.28 -3.59 1.19
N ALA A 47 5.74 -3.82 0.00
CA ALA A 47 5.88 -2.89 -1.11
C ALA A 47 5.04 -1.61 -0.90
N GLU A 48 5.23 -0.66 -1.81
CA GLU A 48 4.53 0.62 -1.74
C GLU A 48 3.08 0.49 -2.19
N ASP A 49 2.21 1.28 -1.56
CA ASP A 49 0.83 1.44 -2.01
C ASP A 49 0.82 2.23 -3.34
N PRO A 50 0.27 1.68 -4.44
CA PRO A 50 0.21 2.35 -5.73
C PRO A 50 -0.56 3.67 -5.71
N TRP A 51 -1.40 3.90 -4.70
CA TRP A 51 -2.19 5.13 -4.54
C TRP A 51 -1.56 6.13 -3.56
N CYS A 52 -0.43 5.78 -2.93
CA CYS A 52 0.28 6.69 -2.04
C CYS A 52 0.76 7.93 -2.80
N THR A 53 0.28 9.10 -2.38
CA THR A 53 0.63 10.42 -2.95
C THR A 53 1.83 11.06 -2.27
N ALA A 54 2.22 10.57 -1.09
CA ALA A 54 3.40 11.03 -0.36
C ALA A 54 4.67 10.83 -1.19
N ARG A 55 5.61 11.74 -1.01
CA ARG A 55 6.91 11.75 -1.69
C ARG A 55 7.95 11.14 -0.74
N ALA A 56 8.94 10.45 -1.30
CA ALA A 56 10.12 10.09 -0.53
C ALA A 56 10.85 11.39 -0.13
N LYS A 57 11.59 11.38 0.98
CA LYS A 57 12.36 12.55 1.43
C LYS A 57 13.26 13.03 0.27
N GLY A 58 13.18 14.33 -0.05
CA GLY A 58 14.00 14.97 -1.09
C GLY A 58 13.40 15.10 -2.49
N VAL A 59 12.22 14.53 -2.80
CA VAL A 59 11.62 14.66 -4.14
C VAL A 59 10.74 15.92 -4.27
N LYS A 60 11.22 16.96 -4.98
CA LYS A 60 10.52 18.25 -5.19
C LYS A 60 9.37 18.16 -6.20
N ARG A 61 8.36 19.04 -6.07
CA ARG A 61 7.02 18.93 -6.71
C ARG A 61 7.00 18.81 -8.26
N GLY A 62 8.11 19.02 -8.96
CA GLY A 62 8.20 19.05 -10.43
C GLY A 62 8.81 17.84 -11.14
N ASP A 63 9.52 16.95 -10.44
CA ASP A 63 10.36 15.93 -11.10
C ASP A 63 9.62 14.63 -11.52
N ARG A 64 8.31 14.69 -11.76
CA ARG A 64 7.52 13.47 -12.04
C ARG A 64 7.23 13.32 -13.55
N PRO A 65 7.64 12.23 -14.20
CA PRO A 65 7.03 11.86 -15.48
C PRO A 65 5.56 11.52 -15.26
N ALA A 66 4.69 12.01 -16.15
CA ALA A 66 3.25 11.86 -16.07
C ALA A 66 2.87 10.38 -15.91
N ARG A 67 2.47 9.99 -14.69
CA ARG A 67 1.99 8.65 -14.42
C ARG A 67 0.69 8.48 -15.22
N SER A 68 0.72 7.66 -16.26
CA SER A 68 -0.46 7.27 -17.04
C SER A 68 -1.38 6.46 -16.13
N MET A 69 -2.17 7.14 -15.30
CA MET A 69 -3.29 6.53 -14.61
C MET A 69 -4.35 6.24 -15.66
N GLY A 70 -4.25 5.05 -16.27
CA GLY A 70 -5.37 4.44 -16.96
C GLY A 70 -6.55 4.41 -16.00
N ARG A 71 -7.57 5.21 -16.32
CA ARG A 71 -8.80 5.34 -15.57
C ARG A 71 -9.42 3.94 -15.44
N MET A 72 -9.37 3.33 -14.26
CA MET A 72 -10.06 2.07 -14.02
C MET A 72 -11.57 2.31 -14.24
N PRO A 73 -12.25 1.53 -15.09
CA PRO A 73 -13.68 1.69 -15.28
C PRO A 73 -14.39 1.34 -13.98
N ARG A 74 -15.24 2.25 -13.51
CA ARG A 74 -16.11 2.05 -12.35
C ARG A 74 -17.15 0.98 -12.70
N LYS A 75 -16.82 -0.30 -12.59
CA LYS A 75 -17.82 -1.37 -12.68
C LYS A 75 -18.57 -1.42 -11.34
N GLY A 76 -19.65 -0.66 -11.29
CA GLY A 76 -20.69 -0.83 -10.27
C GLY A 76 -21.56 -2.02 -10.63
N SER A 77 -21.50 -3.06 -9.82
CA SER A 77 -22.57 -4.06 -9.74
C SER A 77 -22.79 -4.36 -8.25
N ARG A 78 -23.71 -3.60 -7.64
CA ARG A 78 -24.31 -3.98 -6.36
C ARG A 78 -25.30 -5.09 -6.67
N THR A 79 -24.88 -6.34 -6.63
CA THR A 79 -25.82 -7.45 -6.47
C THR A 79 -26.27 -7.45 -5.00
N PRO A 80 -27.57 -7.38 -4.70
CA PRO A 80 -28.06 -7.46 -3.33
C PRO A 80 -27.78 -8.86 -2.76
N LEU A 81 -27.36 -8.91 -1.49
CA LEU A 81 -27.30 -10.16 -0.71
C LEU A 81 -28.73 -10.74 -0.59
N PRO A 82 -28.92 -12.06 -0.67
CA PRO A 82 -30.21 -12.68 -0.42
C PRO A 82 -30.64 -12.51 1.05
N SER A 83 -31.96 -12.42 1.25
CA SER A 83 -32.66 -12.15 2.52
C SER A 83 -32.44 -13.21 3.60
#